data_AF-A0A3D2HR14-F1
#
_entry.id   AF-A0A3D2HR14-F1
#
_cell.length_a   1.000
_cell.length_b   1.000
_cell.length_c   1.000
_cell.angle_alpha   90.00
_cell.angle_beta   90.00
_cell.angle_gamma   90.00
#
_symmetry.space_group_name_H-M   'P 1'
#
loop_
_entity.id
_entity.type
_entity.pdbx_description
1 polymer ?
#
loop_
_entity_poly.entity_id
_entity_poly.type
_entity_poly.pdbx_seq_one_letter_code
_entity_poly.pdbx_strand_id
1 'polypeptide(L)'
;MLTIDEIKNISFRKATLSGGYRAEDVDAFIDEVIASFEQLKKEKTNLVHKIDILATRVEQYKSDEETVRNALLASQKVSDACIREAKEKAAKIVRDAENKAQALLVDANKMTAIEKENYLQLQSDAVALRNELIELYRNHIKAIDDLPTSADLDDSKKALDEKYPTEDIKEEPAREEIESHYEEQVNEKSVAEVATKEKFSVKSEPVPKRSGKFAHLKFGDNYDVSAD
;
A
#
# COMPACT_ATOMS: atom_id res chain seq x y z
N MET A 1 -57.11 -1.24 67.75
CA MET A 1 -58.03 -1.78 66.72
C MET A 1 -58.45 -3.16 67.18
N LEU A 2 -59.72 -3.51 67.04
CA LEU A 2 -60.16 -4.88 67.33
C LEU A 2 -59.57 -5.86 66.31
N THR A 3 -59.15 -7.02 66.79
CA THR A 3 -58.77 -8.16 65.96
C THR A 3 -60.00 -9.00 65.61
N ILE A 4 -59.90 -9.80 64.56
CA ILE A 4 -60.97 -10.73 64.15
C ILE A 4 -61.32 -11.68 65.31
N ASP A 5 -60.32 -12.11 66.09
CA ASP A 5 -60.51 -12.99 67.23
C ASP A 5 -61.21 -12.29 68.41
N GLU A 6 -60.99 -10.99 68.59
CA GLU A 6 -61.70 -10.18 69.58
C GLU A 6 -63.17 -9.94 69.18
N ILE A 7 -63.46 -9.81 67.88
CA ILE A 7 -64.83 -9.68 67.37
C ILE A 7 -65.60 -11.00 67.52
N LYS A 8 -64.94 -12.15 67.25
CA LYS A 8 -65.52 -13.48 67.40
C LYS A 8 -65.92 -13.85 68.83
N ASN A 9 -65.18 -13.34 69.82
CA ASN A 9 -65.37 -13.68 71.23
C ASN A 9 -66.12 -12.60 72.03
N ILE A 10 -66.68 -11.59 71.36
CA ILE A 10 -67.38 -10.51 72.03
C ILE A 10 -68.72 -11.02 72.57
N SER A 11 -69.08 -10.63 73.80
CA SER A 11 -70.37 -10.97 74.40
C SER A 11 -71.05 -9.72 74.94
N PHE A 12 -72.36 -9.64 74.74
CA PHE A 12 -73.18 -8.50 75.16
C PHE A 12 -74.00 -8.85 76.40
N ARG A 13 -74.14 -7.91 77.33
CA ARG A 13 -75.02 -8.09 78.51
C ARG A 13 -76.48 -8.11 78.07
N LYS A 14 -77.27 -9.03 78.63
CA LYS A 14 -78.71 -9.14 78.37
C LYS A 14 -79.45 -7.90 78.90
N ALA A 15 -80.25 -7.25 78.06
CA ALA A 15 -81.07 -6.11 78.46
C ALA A 15 -82.21 -6.56 79.39
N THR A 16 -82.37 -5.89 80.53
CA THR A 16 -83.39 -6.19 81.56
C THR A 16 -84.72 -5.47 81.33
N LEU A 17 -84.80 -4.58 80.33
CA LEU A 17 -85.98 -3.79 79.97
C LEU A 17 -86.46 -4.19 78.56
N SER A 18 -87.77 -4.14 78.30
CA SER A 18 -88.46 -4.73 77.12
C SER A 18 -88.15 -4.12 75.74
N GLY A 19 -86.99 -3.48 75.55
CA GLY A 19 -86.60 -2.78 74.32
C GLY A 19 -85.17 -3.04 73.84
N GLY A 20 -84.53 -4.13 74.29
CA GLY A 20 -83.18 -4.50 73.83
C GLY A 20 -83.14 -5.13 72.43
N TYR A 21 -81.97 -5.12 71.80
CA TYR A 21 -81.74 -5.83 70.53
C TYR A 21 -81.91 -7.34 70.69
N ARG A 22 -82.39 -8.00 69.63
CA ARG A 22 -82.54 -9.46 69.58
C ARG A 22 -81.16 -10.09 69.39
N ALA A 23 -80.84 -11.10 70.19
CA ALA A 23 -79.55 -11.78 70.12
C ALA A 23 -79.28 -12.35 68.72
N GLU A 24 -80.30 -12.95 68.10
CA GLU A 24 -80.23 -13.53 66.75
C GLU A 24 -79.80 -12.51 65.68
N ASP A 25 -80.36 -11.28 65.74
CA ASP A 25 -80.06 -10.23 64.76
C ASP A 25 -78.65 -9.64 64.99
N VAL A 26 -78.21 -9.60 66.26
CA VAL A 26 -76.87 -9.14 66.64
C VAL A 26 -75.81 -10.16 66.22
N ASP A 27 -76.05 -11.46 66.45
CA ASP A 27 -75.14 -12.53 66.06
C ASP A 27 -74.97 -12.59 64.52
N ALA A 28 -76.07 -12.48 63.77
CA ALA A 28 -76.03 -12.41 62.30
C ALA A 28 -75.23 -11.20 61.78
N PHE A 29 -75.35 -10.04 62.44
CA PHE A 29 -74.55 -8.87 62.09
C PHE A 29 -73.06 -9.05 62.42
N ILE A 30 -72.73 -9.69 63.56
CA ILE A 30 -71.34 -10.01 63.93
C ILE A 30 -70.71 -10.92 62.87
N ASP A 31 -71.42 -11.93 62.39
CA ASP A 31 -70.93 -12.82 61.32
C ASP A 31 -70.64 -12.06 60.02
N GLU A 32 -71.51 -11.13 59.62
CA GLU A 32 -71.29 -10.28 58.44
C GLU A 32 -70.10 -9.33 58.62
N VAL A 33 -69.94 -8.74 59.81
CA VAL A 33 -68.79 -7.90 60.16
C VAL A 33 -67.50 -8.72 60.11
N ILE A 34 -67.49 -9.94 60.65
CA ILE A 34 -66.32 -10.84 60.61
C ILE A 34 -65.94 -11.14 59.16
N ALA A 35 -66.90 -11.53 58.32
CA ALA A 35 -66.65 -11.85 56.91
C ALA A 35 -66.09 -10.64 56.15
N SER A 36 -66.69 -9.46 56.35
CA SER A 36 -66.23 -8.20 55.74
C SER A 36 -64.82 -7.81 56.21
N PHE A 37 -64.50 -8.01 57.49
CA PHE A 37 -63.20 -7.67 58.06
C PHE A 37 -62.11 -8.64 57.59
N GLU A 38 -62.42 -9.93 57.47
CA GLU A 38 -61.54 -10.95 56.88
C GLU A 38 -61.23 -10.63 55.41
N GLN A 39 -62.25 -10.26 54.63
CA GLN A 39 -62.08 -9.80 53.25
C GLN A 39 -61.18 -8.55 53.18
N LEU A 40 -61.46 -7.54 54.00
CA LEU A 40 -60.67 -6.30 54.05
C LEU A 40 -59.20 -6.58 54.42
N LYS A 41 -58.96 -7.48 55.37
CA LYS A 41 -57.60 -7.88 55.77
C LYS A 41 -56.87 -8.57 54.61
N LYS A 42 -57.54 -9.48 53.90
CA LYS A 42 -56.99 -10.18 52.72
C LYS A 42 -56.68 -9.20 51.59
N GLU A 43 -57.57 -8.25 51.32
CA GLU A 43 -57.35 -7.21 50.32
C GLU A 43 -56.17 -6.31 50.70
N LYS A 44 -56.08 -5.90 51.97
CA LYS A 44 -54.94 -5.12 52.47
C LYS A 44 -53.62 -5.86 52.27
N THR A 45 -53.53 -7.14 52.61
CA THR A 45 -52.29 -7.91 52.41
C THR A 45 -51.94 -8.05 50.93
N ASN A 46 -52.93 -8.25 50.06
CA ASN A 46 -52.73 -8.32 48.61
C ASN A 46 -52.25 -6.98 48.04
N LEU A 47 -52.81 -5.87 48.51
CA LEU A 47 -52.41 -4.53 48.08
C LEU A 47 -51.00 -4.19 48.55
N VAL A 48 -50.65 -4.48 49.81
CA VAL A 48 -49.29 -4.29 50.32
C VAL A 48 -48.28 -5.09 49.49
N HIS A 49 -48.58 -6.36 49.22
CA HIS A 49 -47.71 -7.20 48.39
C HIS A 49 -47.53 -6.65 46.95
N LYS A 50 -48.61 -6.15 46.33
CA LYS A 50 -48.54 -5.49 45.02
C LYS A 50 -47.70 -4.22 45.06
N ILE A 51 -47.81 -3.43 46.12
CA ILE A 51 -47.00 -2.22 46.32
C ILE A 51 -45.52 -2.58 46.41
N ASP A 52 -45.16 -3.62 47.16
CA ASP A 52 -43.77 -4.07 47.29
C ASP A 52 -43.18 -4.52 45.94
N ILE A 53 -43.95 -5.29 45.16
CA ILE A 53 -43.54 -5.70 43.81
C ILE A 53 -43.36 -4.48 42.89
N LEU A 54 -44.31 -3.54 42.91
CA LEU A 54 -44.23 -2.33 42.10
C LEU A 54 -43.04 -1.47 42.50
N ALA A 55 -42.79 -1.29 43.79
CA ALA A 55 -41.63 -0.54 44.29
C ALA A 55 -40.32 -1.19 43.83
N THR A 56 -40.21 -2.51 43.93
CA THR A 56 -39.03 -3.26 43.46
C THR A 56 -38.82 -3.10 41.95
N ARG A 57 -39.90 -3.17 41.16
CA ARG A 57 -39.82 -2.97 39.70
C ARG A 57 -39.42 -1.55 39.33
N VAL A 58 -39.93 -0.55 40.04
CA VAL A 58 -39.55 0.86 39.82
C VAL A 58 -38.06 1.05 40.07
N GLU A 59 -37.53 0.48 41.15
CA GLU A 59 -36.10 0.55 41.45
C GLU A 59 -35.26 -0.14 40.38
N GLN A 60 -35.70 -1.31 39.91
CA GLN A 60 -35.03 -2.02 38.83
C GLN A 60 -35.03 -1.21 37.53
N TYR A 61 -36.16 -0.60 37.14
CA TYR A 61 -36.22 0.24 35.95
C TYR A 61 -35.31 1.48 36.06
N LYS A 62 -35.16 2.07 37.25
CA LYS A 62 -34.21 3.17 37.45
C LYS A 62 -32.77 2.70 37.27
N SER A 63 -32.41 1.55 37.82
CA SER A 63 -31.09 0.94 37.65
C SER A 63 -30.80 0.61 36.17
N ASP A 64 -31.79 0.08 35.46
CA ASP A 64 -31.68 -0.22 34.03
C ASP A 64 -31.54 1.07 33.21
N GLU A 65 -32.32 2.12 33.52
CA GLU A 65 -32.21 3.43 32.87
C GLU A 65 -30.81 4.03 33.06
N GLU A 66 -30.26 3.96 34.27
CA GLU A 66 -28.90 4.42 34.54
C GLU A 66 -27.87 3.62 33.73
N THR A 67 -28.03 2.30 33.67
CA THR A 67 -27.15 1.43 32.87
C THR A 67 -27.20 1.79 31.38
N VAL A 68 -28.39 1.99 30.82
CA VAL A 68 -28.57 2.41 29.43
C VAL A 68 -27.97 3.79 29.19
N ARG A 69 -28.20 4.75 30.09
CA ARG A 69 -27.63 6.09 30.00
C ARG A 69 -26.10 6.05 30.01
N ASN A 70 -25.51 5.25 30.91
CA ASN A 70 -24.07 5.07 30.98
C ASN A 70 -23.51 4.40 29.72
N ALA A 71 -24.20 3.39 29.18
CA ALA A 71 -23.82 2.75 27.93
C ALA A 71 -23.87 3.72 26.74
N LEU A 72 -24.88 4.60 26.67
CA LEU A 72 -24.97 5.63 25.63
C LEU A 72 -23.83 6.64 25.72
N LEU A 73 -23.51 7.13 26.92
CA LEU A 73 -22.39 8.06 27.13
C LEU A 73 -21.04 7.41 26.79
N ALA A 74 -20.85 6.14 27.17
CA ALA A 74 -19.65 5.39 26.80
C ALA A 74 -19.54 5.20 25.28
N SER A 75 -20.65 4.82 24.63
CA SER A 75 -20.72 4.67 23.17
C SER A 75 -20.41 5.98 22.45
N GLN A 76 -20.95 7.12 22.92
CA GLN A 76 -20.64 8.43 22.37
C GLN A 76 -19.16 8.76 22.52
N LYS A 77 -18.58 8.55 23.70
CA LYS A 77 -17.16 8.81 23.95
C LYS A 77 -16.24 7.97 23.05
N VAL A 78 -16.58 6.69 22.86
CA VAL A 78 -15.86 5.80 21.93
C VAL A 78 -16.02 6.28 20.49
N SER A 79 -17.22 6.70 20.11
CA SER A 79 -17.49 7.24 18.77
C SER A 79 -16.66 8.51 18.50
N ASP A 80 -16.63 9.44 19.44
CA ASP A 80 -15.85 10.67 19.34
C ASP A 80 -14.34 10.38 19.28
N ALA A 81 -13.86 9.43 20.09
CA ALA A 81 -12.48 8.99 20.07
C ALA A 81 -12.10 8.36 18.71
N CYS A 82 -12.97 7.52 18.15
CA CYS A 82 -12.81 6.90 16.84
C CYS A 82 -12.75 7.96 15.73
N ILE A 83 -13.66 8.94 15.73
CA ILE A 83 -13.65 10.04 14.76
C ILE A 83 -12.36 10.85 14.86
N ARG A 84 -11.91 11.16 16.08
CA ARG A 84 -10.65 11.89 16.30
C ARG A 84 -9.45 11.11 15.78
N GLU A 85 -9.36 9.82 16.10
CA GLU A 85 -8.27 8.95 15.64
C GLU A 85 -8.28 8.80 14.11
N ALA A 86 -9.45 8.64 13.49
CA ALA A 86 -9.59 8.57 12.04
C ALA A 86 -9.13 9.87 11.37
N LYS A 87 -9.50 11.04 11.93
CA LYS A 87 -9.04 12.35 11.44
C LYS A 87 -7.54 12.52 11.59
N GLU A 88 -6.96 12.09 12.71
CA GLU A 88 -5.52 12.15 12.93
C GLU A 88 -4.75 11.25 11.95
N LYS A 89 -5.21 10.00 11.75
CA LYS A 89 -4.64 9.09 10.75
C LYS A 89 -4.75 9.65 9.34
N ALA A 90 -5.91 10.19 8.96
CA ALA A 90 -6.10 10.82 7.66
C ALA A 90 -5.14 12.00 7.47
N ALA A 91 -5.04 12.90 8.46
CA ALA A 91 -4.11 14.03 8.42
C ALA A 91 -2.64 13.58 8.32
N LYS A 92 -2.28 12.48 8.99
CA LYS A 92 -0.94 11.89 8.89
C LYS A 92 -0.67 11.33 7.50
N ILE A 93 -1.62 10.59 6.92
CA ILE A 93 -1.49 10.05 5.56
C ILE A 93 -1.31 11.17 4.54
N VAL A 94 -2.11 12.24 4.64
CA VAL A 94 -2.00 13.41 3.76
C VAL A 94 -0.62 14.07 3.91
N ARG A 95 -0.18 14.34 5.14
CA ARG A 95 1.15 14.91 5.39
C ARG A 95 2.28 14.03 4.88
N ASP A 96 2.20 12.71 5.08
CA ASP A 96 3.20 11.77 4.60
C ASP A 96 3.23 11.71 3.06
N ALA A 97 2.07 11.80 2.41
CA ALA A 97 1.95 11.87 0.96
C ALA A 97 2.51 13.20 0.41
N GLU A 98 2.18 14.33 1.03
CA GLU A 98 2.72 15.65 0.69
C GLU A 98 4.25 15.69 0.84
N ASN A 99 4.78 15.17 1.95
CA ASN A 99 6.23 15.10 2.16
C ASN A 99 6.93 14.23 1.10
N LYS A 100 6.34 13.08 0.74
CA LYS A 100 6.88 12.21 -0.32
C LYS A 100 6.82 12.88 -1.69
N ALA A 101 5.71 13.53 -2.01
CA ALA A 101 5.54 14.26 -3.26
C ALA A 101 6.56 15.42 -3.36
N GLN A 102 6.73 16.18 -2.28
CA GLN A 102 7.70 17.26 -2.21
C GLN A 102 9.14 16.75 -2.36
N ALA A 103 9.48 15.64 -1.69
CA ALA A 103 10.78 15.01 -1.84
C ALA A 103 11.04 14.55 -3.28
N LEU A 104 10.03 13.94 -3.93
CA LEU A 104 10.12 13.52 -5.32
C LEU A 104 10.30 14.71 -6.28
N LEU A 105 9.58 15.82 -6.06
CA LEU A 105 9.75 17.04 -6.86
C LEU A 105 11.15 17.63 -6.72
N VAL A 106 11.69 17.68 -5.49
CA VAL A 106 13.04 18.18 -5.25
C VAL A 106 14.07 17.28 -5.94
N ASP A 107 13.92 15.96 -5.85
CA ASP A 107 14.83 15.01 -6.49
C ASP A 107 14.74 15.10 -8.02
N ALA A 108 13.54 15.15 -8.59
CA ALA A 108 13.33 15.31 -10.03
C ALA A 108 13.93 16.63 -10.57
N ASN A 109 13.75 17.74 -9.84
CA ASN A 109 14.36 19.01 -10.19
C ASN A 109 15.89 18.95 -10.13
N LYS A 110 16.45 18.28 -9.11
CA LYS A 110 17.90 18.07 -8.98
C LYS A 110 18.44 17.25 -10.16
N MET A 111 17.77 16.14 -10.50
CA MET A 111 18.18 15.30 -11.64
C MET A 111 18.10 16.06 -12.96
N THR A 112 17.05 16.87 -13.15
CA THR A 112 16.90 17.70 -14.35
C THR A 112 17.99 18.75 -14.45
N ALA A 113 18.39 19.36 -13.32
CA ALA A 113 19.49 20.33 -13.29
C ALA A 113 20.84 19.68 -13.66
N ILE A 114 21.13 18.51 -13.10
CA ILE A 114 22.34 17.73 -13.41
C ILE A 114 22.35 17.32 -14.89
N GLU A 115 21.24 16.81 -15.41
CA GLU A 115 21.16 16.37 -16.80
C GLU A 115 21.35 17.54 -17.77
N LYS A 116 20.83 18.72 -17.43
CA LYS A 116 21.06 19.94 -18.20
C LYS A 116 22.53 20.34 -18.20
N GLU A 117 23.21 20.24 -17.06
CA GLU A 117 24.64 20.51 -16.96
C GLU A 117 25.47 19.54 -17.81
N ASN A 118 25.17 18.23 -17.72
CA ASN A 118 25.80 17.20 -18.54
C ASN A 118 25.59 17.46 -20.05
N TYR A 119 24.38 17.85 -20.44
CA TYR A 119 24.07 18.19 -21.84
C TYR A 119 24.89 19.38 -22.33
N LEU A 120 25.02 20.43 -21.53
CA LEU A 120 25.82 21.61 -21.87
C LEU A 120 27.31 21.26 -21.98
N GLN A 121 27.81 20.40 -21.10
CA GLN A 121 29.19 19.92 -21.16
C GLN A 121 29.45 19.09 -22.42
N LEU A 122 28.55 18.17 -22.75
CA LEU A 122 28.64 17.39 -23.99
C LEU A 122 28.63 18.30 -25.24
N GLN A 123 27.82 19.35 -25.22
CA GLN A 123 27.79 20.35 -26.30
C GLN A 123 29.13 21.11 -26.39
N SER A 124 29.72 21.52 -25.27
CA SER A 124 31.03 22.18 -25.29
C SER A 124 32.13 21.25 -25.79
N ASP A 125 32.09 19.97 -25.41
CA ASP A 125 33.05 18.97 -25.85
C ASP A 125 32.94 18.73 -27.36
N ALA A 126 31.72 18.69 -27.91
CA ALA A 126 31.51 18.60 -29.36
C ALA A 126 32.07 19.82 -30.11
N VAL A 127 31.93 21.03 -29.54
CA VAL A 127 32.52 22.25 -30.11
C VAL A 127 34.05 22.20 -30.03
N ALA A 128 34.61 21.73 -28.91
CA ALA A 128 36.05 21.58 -28.75
C ALA A 128 36.63 20.60 -29.77
N LEU A 129 36.02 19.42 -29.92
CA LEU A 129 36.40 18.41 -30.92
C LEU A 129 36.34 18.96 -32.34
N ARG A 130 35.28 19.71 -32.67
CA ARG A 130 35.16 20.35 -33.98
C ARG A 130 36.31 21.31 -34.24
N ASN A 131 36.70 22.12 -33.24
CA ASN A 131 37.81 23.05 -33.39
C ASN A 131 39.15 22.31 -33.54
N GLU A 132 39.37 21.26 -32.76
CA GLU A 132 40.55 20.39 -32.86
C GLU A 132 40.67 19.75 -34.24
N LEU A 133 39.57 19.22 -34.80
CA LEU A 133 39.54 18.68 -36.16
C LEU A 133 39.86 19.74 -37.21
N ILE A 134 39.29 20.94 -37.10
CA ILE A 134 39.58 22.03 -38.04
C ILE A 134 41.06 22.41 -38.00
N GLU A 135 41.66 22.46 -36.81
CA GLU A 135 43.08 22.75 -36.65
C GLU A 135 43.96 21.64 -37.24
N LEU A 136 43.64 20.37 -36.96
CA LEU A 136 44.32 19.22 -37.54
C LEU A 136 44.27 19.25 -39.08
N TYR A 137 43.09 19.47 -39.66
CA TYR A 137 42.94 19.56 -41.12
C TYR A 137 43.71 20.74 -41.71
N ARG A 138 43.70 21.92 -41.06
CA ARG A 138 44.52 23.05 -41.51
C ARG A 138 46.01 22.72 -41.50
N ASN A 139 46.48 22.02 -40.47
CA ASN A 139 47.88 21.59 -40.39
C ASN A 139 48.21 20.59 -41.52
N HIS A 140 47.32 19.63 -41.80
CA HIS A 140 47.50 18.69 -42.91
C HIS A 140 47.48 19.38 -44.28
N ILE A 141 46.59 20.36 -44.50
CA ILE A 141 46.54 21.12 -45.75
C ILE A 141 47.85 21.90 -45.95
N LYS A 142 48.35 22.59 -44.91
CA LYS A 142 49.66 23.27 -44.98
C LYS A 142 50.79 22.29 -45.31
N ALA A 143 50.81 21.13 -44.68
CA ALA A 143 51.84 20.11 -44.96
C ALA A 143 51.77 19.60 -46.41
N ILE A 144 50.60 19.57 -47.02
CA ILE A 144 50.43 19.22 -48.45
C ILE A 144 50.85 20.38 -49.35
N ASP A 145 50.50 21.61 -49.03
CA ASP A 145 50.92 22.81 -49.77
C ASP A 145 52.45 22.97 -49.74
N ASP A 146 53.11 22.54 -48.66
CA ASP A 146 54.58 22.55 -48.51
C ASP A 146 55.26 21.42 -49.31
N LEU A 147 54.52 20.46 -49.90
CA LEU A 147 55.12 19.44 -50.77
C LEU A 147 55.49 20.06 -52.12
N PRO A 148 56.66 19.72 -52.69
CA PRO A 148 57.10 20.25 -53.97
C PRO A 148 56.08 19.91 -55.06
N THR A 149 55.69 20.93 -55.84
CA THR A 149 54.74 20.78 -56.94
C THR A 149 55.46 20.17 -58.16
N SER A 150 54.71 19.66 -59.14
CA SER A 150 55.28 19.14 -60.39
C SER A 150 56.24 20.12 -61.10
N ALA A 151 56.04 21.43 -60.93
CA ALA A 151 56.94 22.46 -61.42
C ALA A 151 58.29 22.46 -60.68
N ASP A 152 58.29 22.32 -59.35
CA ASP A 152 59.52 22.22 -58.54
C ASP A 152 60.28 20.91 -58.83
N LEU A 153 59.56 19.84 -59.18
CA LEU A 153 60.13 18.58 -59.64
C LEU A 153 60.83 18.73 -61.00
N ASP A 154 60.22 19.45 -61.94
CA ASP A 154 60.82 19.69 -63.26
C ASP A 154 62.04 20.62 -63.17
N ASP A 155 62.01 21.61 -62.29
CA ASP A 155 63.18 22.46 -62.02
C ASP A 155 64.28 21.70 -61.27
N SER A 156 63.92 20.80 -60.33
CA SER A 156 64.86 19.89 -59.68
C SER A 156 65.47 18.89 -60.66
N LYS A 157 64.68 18.36 -61.61
CA LYS A 157 65.17 17.48 -62.69
C LYS A 157 66.14 18.22 -63.61
N LYS A 158 65.78 19.42 -64.08
CA LYS A 158 66.68 20.24 -64.91
C LYS A 158 67.99 20.57 -64.19
N ALA A 159 67.91 20.92 -62.90
CA ALA A 159 69.10 21.18 -62.09
C ALA A 159 69.95 19.91 -61.87
N LEU A 160 69.33 18.72 -61.77
CA LEU A 160 70.03 17.45 -61.69
C LEU A 160 70.70 17.08 -63.01
N ASP A 161 69.99 17.23 -64.13
CA ASP A 161 70.48 16.94 -65.49
C ASP A 161 71.63 17.89 -65.89
N GLU A 162 71.59 19.15 -65.43
CA GLU A 162 72.68 20.11 -65.64
C GLU A 162 73.91 19.79 -64.77
N LYS A 163 73.70 19.31 -63.55
CA LYS A 163 74.78 18.98 -62.60
C LYS A 163 75.40 17.59 -62.86
N TYR A 164 74.63 16.67 -63.45
CA TYR A 164 75.03 15.32 -63.81
C TYR A 164 74.44 14.93 -65.18
N PRO A 165 75.10 15.30 -66.29
CA PRO A 165 74.61 14.97 -67.62
C PRO A 165 74.72 13.47 -67.86
N THR A 166 73.59 12.78 -67.94
CA THR A 166 73.49 11.39 -68.39
C THR A 166 72.79 11.35 -69.75
N GLU A 167 73.33 10.62 -70.71
CA GLU A 167 72.65 10.39 -72.00
C GLU A 167 71.41 9.51 -71.81
N ASP A 168 70.34 9.80 -72.55
CA ASP A 168 69.09 9.04 -72.57
C ASP A 168 69.36 7.56 -72.91
N ILE A 169 69.20 6.69 -71.91
CA ILE A 169 69.21 5.25 -72.12
C ILE A 169 67.90 4.90 -72.84
N LYS A 170 68.01 4.46 -74.10
CA LYS A 170 66.90 3.85 -74.85
C LYS A 170 66.41 2.59 -74.13
N GLU A 171 65.13 2.55 -73.83
CA GLU A 171 64.44 1.33 -73.39
C GLU A 171 64.44 0.28 -74.50
N GLU A 172 64.84 -0.95 -74.17
CA GLU A 172 64.46 -2.19 -74.86
C GLU A 172 64.30 -3.34 -73.82
N PRO A 173 63.51 -4.40 -74.12
CA PRO A 173 62.39 -4.82 -73.27
C PRO A 173 62.70 -5.91 -72.22
N ALA A 174 61.69 -6.10 -71.38
CA ALA A 174 61.55 -6.90 -70.16
C ALA A 174 62.09 -8.35 -70.15
N ARG A 175 62.36 -8.82 -68.92
CA ARG A 175 62.19 -10.23 -68.53
C ARG A 175 61.43 -10.33 -67.20
N GLU A 176 60.34 -11.10 -67.26
CA GLU A 176 59.55 -11.72 -66.18
C GLU A 176 60.48 -12.55 -65.27
N GLU A 177 60.28 -12.86 -63.98
CA GLU A 177 59.16 -13.02 -63.03
C GLU A 177 59.70 -12.58 -61.65
N ILE A 178 58.89 -12.18 -60.65
CA ILE A 178 58.28 -13.07 -59.65
C ILE A 178 57.08 -12.35 -59.03
N GLU A 179 55.93 -13.02 -59.09
CA GLU A 179 54.74 -12.80 -58.27
C GLU A 179 55.08 -12.78 -56.77
N SER A 180 54.68 -11.73 -56.07
CA SER A 180 54.38 -11.81 -54.65
C SER A 180 53.05 -11.12 -54.36
N HIS A 181 52.01 -11.94 -54.43
CA HIS A 181 50.75 -11.89 -53.71
C HIS A 181 50.34 -10.55 -53.06
N TYR A 182 49.36 -9.91 -53.69
CA TYR A 182 48.24 -9.34 -52.94
C TYR A 182 47.10 -10.36 -52.98
N GLU A 183 46.67 -10.82 -51.80
CA GLU A 183 45.27 -10.94 -51.39
C GLU A 183 45.20 -11.72 -50.08
N GLU A 184 44.79 -11.08 -48.99
CA GLU A 184 43.89 -11.76 -48.07
C GLU A 184 42.76 -10.82 -47.68
N GLN A 185 41.57 -11.32 -47.95
CA GLN A 185 40.32 -10.61 -48.11
C GLN A 185 39.65 -10.35 -46.75
N VAL A 186 38.96 -9.23 -46.69
CA VAL A 186 37.85 -9.01 -45.75
C VAL A 186 36.79 -10.09 -46.00
N ASN A 187 36.40 -10.84 -44.98
CA ASN A 187 35.15 -11.61 -45.03
C ASN A 187 34.42 -11.57 -43.68
N GLU A 188 33.51 -10.61 -43.56
CA GLU A 188 32.30 -10.80 -42.78
C GLU A 188 31.42 -11.85 -43.49
N LYS A 189 31.11 -12.97 -42.82
CA LYS A 189 29.73 -13.47 -42.81
C LYS A 189 29.45 -14.49 -41.71
N SER A 190 28.35 -14.15 -41.05
CA SER A 190 27.55 -14.86 -40.09
C SER A 190 26.75 -16.05 -40.67
N VAL A 191 26.37 -16.96 -39.76
CA VAL A 191 25.14 -17.78 -39.67
C VAL A 191 25.19 -19.29 -40.04
N ALA A 192 24.76 -20.08 -39.03
CA ALA A 192 24.04 -21.37 -39.02
C ALA A 192 24.78 -22.73 -39.05
N GLU A 193 24.78 -23.35 -37.86
CA GLU A 193 24.07 -24.61 -37.57
C GLU A 193 24.55 -25.91 -38.24
N VAL A 194 25.33 -26.70 -37.48
CA VAL A 194 25.24 -28.17 -37.52
C VAL A 194 25.26 -28.70 -36.09
N ALA A 195 24.17 -29.36 -35.72
CA ALA A 195 23.97 -30.06 -34.48
C ALA A 195 24.88 -31.30 -34.36
N THR A 196 25.58 -31.43 -33.24
CA THR A 196 26.07 -32.72 -32.74
C THR A 196 25.71 -32.89 -31.28
N LYS A 197 24.77 -33.80 -31.03
CA LYS A 197 24.44 -34.36 -29.73
C LYS A 197 25.67 -35.06 -29.17
N GLU A 198 26.22 -34.62 -28.05
CA GLU A 198 26.92 -35.52 -27.13
C GLU A 198 26.56 -35.21 -25.68
N LYS A 199 26.20 -36.29 -24.98
CA LYS A 199 25.71 -36.34 -23.61
C LYS A 199 26.87 -36.03 -22.66
N PHE A 200 26.68 -35.13 -21.71
CA PHE A 200 27.47 -35.12 -20.48
C PHE A 200 26.57 -35.13 -19.25
N SER A 201 26.82 -36.13 -18.42
CA SER A 201 26.11 -36.53 -17.21
C SER A 201 26.34 -35.52 -16.09
N VAL A 202 25.26 -34.99 -15.50
CA VAL A 202 25.31 -34.19 -14.27
C VAL A 202 25.10 -35.13 -13.08
N LYS A 203 26.17 -35.37 -12.31
CA LYS A 203 26.06 -35.86 -10.94
C LYS A 203 25.51 -34.72 -10.07
N SER A 204 24.40 -35.01 -9.40
CA SER A 204 23.71 -34.20 -8.43
C SER A 204 24.41 -34.19 -7.06
N GLU A 205 24.60 -33.01 -6.48
CA GLU A 205 24.52 -32.77 -5.03
C GLU A 205 24.10 -31.30 -4.76
N PRO A 206 23.41 -31.00 -3.64
CA PRO A 206 22.42 -29.93 -3.57
C PRO A 206 22.98 -28.58 -3.10
N VAL A 207 22.54 -27.49 -3.74
CA VAL A 207 22.85 -26.09 -3.38
C VAL A 207 21.52 -25.37 -3.07
N PRO A 208 21.44 -24.52 -2.02
CA PRO A 208 20.17 -24.10 -1.41
C PRO A 208 19.31 -23.20 -2.31
N LYS A 209 17.99 -23.46 -2.29
CA LYS A 209 16.97 -22.69 -3.02
C LYS A 209 16.97 -21.22 -2.57
N ARG A 210 17.35 -20.31 -3.45
CA ARG A 210 17.02 -18.88 -3.32
C ARG A 210 15.53 -18.70 -3.62
N SER A 211 14.76 -18.26 -2.63
CA SER A 211 13.35 -17.93 -2.78
C SER A 211 13.21 -16.67 -3.66
N GLY A 212 12.85 -16.86 -4.92
CA GLY A 212 12.42 -15.77 -5.79
C GLY A 212 11.16 -15.10 -5.24
N LYS A 213 11.06 -13.77 -5.43
CA LYS A 213 9.99 -12.87 -4.95
C LYS A 213 8.54 -13.24 -5.36
N PHE A 214 8.34 -14.35 -6.05
CA PHE A 214 7.05 -14.80 -6.57
C PHE A 214 6.64 -16.21 -6.13
N ALA A 215 7.40 -16.83 -5.21
CA ALA A 215 7.11 -18.19 -4.72
C ALA A 215 5.78 -18.34 -3.94
N HIS A 216 5.10 -17.23 -3.64
CA HIS A 216 3.82 -17.18 -2.94
C HIS A 216 2.60 -17.12 -3.88
N LEU A 217 2.80 -17.01 -5.19
CA LEU A 217 1.70 -16.93 -6.15
C LEU A 217 1.29 -18.33 -6.61
N LYS A 218 0.09 -18.74 -6.18
CA LYS A 218 -0.56 -19.99 -6.60
C LYS A 218 -1.42 -19.72 -7.82
N PHE A 219 -0.82 -19.71 -9.00
CA PHE A 219 -1.59 -19.72 -10.26
C PHE A 219 -2.09 -21.14 -10.53
N GLY A 220 -3.41 -21.33 -10.62
CA GLY A 220 -4.03 -22.55 -11.12
C GLY A 220 -4.41 -23.63 -10.10
N ASP A 221 -4.01 -23.53 -8.82
CA ASP A 221 -4.33 -24.57 -7.82
C ASP A 221 -5.83 -24.59 -7.42
N ASN A 222 -6.60 -23.51 -7.68
CA ASN A 222 -8.01 -23.38 -7.28
C ASN A 222 -8.97 -23.02 -8.44
N TYR A 223 -8.65 -23.34 -9.70
CA TYR A 223 -9.57 -23.09 -10.82
C TYR A 223 -10.18 -24.39 -11.33
N ASP A 224 -11.40 -24.69 -10.90
CA ASP A 224 -12.20 -25.82 -11.38
C ASP A 224 -13.07 -25.37 -12.57
N VAL A 225 -12.75 -25.87 -13.76
CA VAL A 225 -13.47 -25.59 -15.02
C VAL A 225 -14.68 -26.49 -15.24
N SER A 226 -15.11 -27.26 -14.23
CA SER A 226 -16.29 -28.13 -14.32
C SER A 226 -17.57 -27.56 -13.68
N ALA A 227 -17.54 -26.30 -13.25
CA ALA A 227 -18.71 -25.57 -12.77
C ALA A 227 -19.14 -24.49 -13.79
N ASP A 228 -19.65 -24.91 -14.94
CA ASP A 228 -20.59 -24.18 -15.80
C ASP A 228 -21.46 -25.19 -16.58
#